data_AF-A0A4D8RV88-F1
#
_entry.id   AF-A0A4D8RV88-F1
#
_cell.length_a   1.000
_cell.length_b   1.000
_cell.length_c   1.000
_cell.angle_alpha   90.00
_cell.angle_beta   90.00
_cell.angle_gamma   90.00
#
_symmetry.space_group_name_H-M   'P 1'
#
loop_
_entity.id
_entity.type
_entity.pdbx_description
1 polymer ?
#
loop_
_entity_poly.entity_id
_entity_poly.type
_entity_poly.pdbx_seq_one_letter_code
_entity_poly.pdbx_strand_id
1 'polypeptide(L)'
;MNNSALASEYLLRATRTLKESTDAFNDGDLYYTVVRCKETLENLASTLLSLYGILTASGSPVDVLGYLIETREIDQTIKAVISEIQETWREIIPVTFMNESPTKAPSVTARQAEVKPLLEKVTSLFDKTREIFDGFHN
;
A
#
# COMPACT_ATOMS: atom_id res chain seq x y z
N MET A 1 -5.72 -23.65 4.22
CA MET A 1 -5.25 -22.73 3.16
C MET A 1 -3.84 -22.32 3.52
N ASN A 2 -2.90 -22.24 2.57
CA ASN A 2 -1.52 -21.83 2.89
C ASN A 2 -1.44 -20.30 2.95
N ASN A 3 -1.72 -19.75 4.14
CA ASN A 3 -1.75 -18.30 4.40
C ASN A 3 -0.44 -17.61 4.02
N SER A 4 0.69 -18.27 4.28
CA SER A 4 2.03 -17.82 3.89
C SER A 4 2.20 -17.71 2.37
N ALA A 5 1.73 -18.70 1.61
CA ALA A 5 1.78 -18.63 0.14
C ALA A 5 0.95 -17.46 -0.40
N LEU A 6 -0.25 -17.24 0.17
CA LEU A 6 -1.09 -16.12 -0.24
C LEU A 6 -0.48 -14.76 0.13
N ALA A 7 0.09 -14.63 1.33
CA ALA A 7 0.81 -13.42 1.73
C ALA A 7 2.00 -13.14 0.79
N SER A 8 2.72 -14.19 0.36
CA SER A 8 3.83 -14.06 -0.60
C SER A 8 3.36 -13.54 -1.96
N GLU A 9 2.21 -14.00 -2.46
CA GLU A 9 1.61 -13.50 -3.69
C GLU A 9 1.28 -12.00 -3.62
N TYR A 10 0.71 -11.53 -2.51
CA TYR A 10 0.44 -10.11 -2.32
C TYR A 10 1.72 -9.29 -2.19
N LEU A 11 2.74 -9.79 -1.50
CA LEU A 11 4.03 -9.12 -1.38
C LEU A 11 4.76 -9.02 -2.75
N LEU A 12 4.62 -10.05 -3.60
CA LEU A 12 5.13 -10.01 -4.97
C LEU A 12 4.42 -8.94 -5.81
N ARG A 13 3.10 -8.78 -5.64
CA ARG A 13 2.33 -7.71 -6.30
C ARG A 13 2.72 -6.32 -5.78
N ALA A 14 2.95 -6.18 -4.47
CA ALA A 14 3.46 -4.94 -3.87
C ALA A 14 4.83 -4.57 -4.45
N THR A 15 5.73 -5.55 -4.63
CA THR A 15 7.03 -5.33 -5.26
C THR A 15 6.88 -4.78 -6.68
N ARG A 16 5.96 -5.36 -7.46
CA ARG A 16 5.70 -4.93 -8.85
C ARG A 16 5.13 -3.52 -8.92
N THR A 17 4.10 -3.23 -8.12
CA THR A 17 3.44 -1.93 -8.10
C THR A 17 4.35 -0.83 -7.56
N LEU A 18 5.22 -1.12 -6.58
CA LEU A 18 6.24 -0.20 -6.11
C LEU A 18 7.26 0.14 -7.21
N LYS A 19 7.72 -0.88 -7.95
CA LYS A 19 8.61 -0.66 -9.10
C LYS A 19 7.94 0.24 -10.14
N GLU A 20 6.71 -0.09 -10.53
CA GLU A 20 5.95 0.70 -11.51
C GLU A 20 5.73 2.15 -11.03
N SER A 21 5.49 2.38 -9.74
CA SER A 21 5.39 3.74 -9.19
C SER A 21 6.71 4.51 -9.27
N THR A 22 7.84 3.82 -9.08
CA THR A 22 9.18 4.42 -9.15
C THR A 22 9.53 4.80 -10.59
N ASP A 23 9.25 3.89 -11.53
CA ASP A 23 9.46 4.12 -12.96
C ASP A 23 8.61 5.30 -13.45
N ALA A 24 7.32 5.34 -13.07
CA ALA A 24 6.41 6.44 -13.38
C ALA A 24 6.92 7.80 -12.84
N PHE A 25 7.44 7.81 -11.62
CA PHE A 25 7.96 9.03 -11.01
C PHE A 25 9.17 9.57 -11.77
N ASN A 26 10.07 8.67 -12.15
CA ASN A 26 11.27 9.01 -12.92
C ASN A 26 10.92 9.54 -14.32
N ASP A 27 9.85 9.02 -14.93
CA ASP A 27 9.32 9.49 -16.21
C ASP A 27 8.52 10.81 -16.10
N GLY A 28 8.29 11.29 -14.87
CA GLY A 28 7.53 12.51 -14.59
C GLY A 28 6.00 12.30 -14.58
N ASP A 29 5.52 11.06 -14.66
CA ASP A 29 4.10 10.71 -14.52
C ASP A 29 3.71 10.63 -13.04
N LEU A 30 3.42 11.80 -12.48
CA LEU A 30 3.04 11.97 -11.08
C LEU A 30 1.67 11.33 -10.76
N TYR A 31 0.74 11.30 -11.70
CA TYR A 31 -0.56 10.66 -11.49
C TYR A 31 -0.41 9.17 -11.34
N TYR A 32 0.24 8.55 -12.31
CA TYR A 32 0.41 7.12 -12.32
C TYR A 32 1.31 6.66 -11.17
N THR A 33 2.28 7.48 -10.75
CA THR A 33 3.04 7.27 -9.51
C THR A 33 2.10 7.11 -8.31
N VAL A 34 1.19 8.07 -8.10
CA VAL A 34 0.26 8.07 -6.96
C VAL A 34 -0.70 6.89 -7.02
N VAL A 35 -1.22 6.57 -8.21
CA VAL A 35 -2.09 5.39 -8.44
C VAL A 35 -1.36 4.10 -8.06
N ARG A 36 -0.11 3.92 -8.52
CA ARG A 36 0.67 2.72 -8.19
C ARG A 36 1.09 2.67 -6.73
N CYS A 37 1.40 3.81 -6.10
CA CYS A 37 1.60 3.89 -4.65
C CYS A 37 0.36 3.42 -3.87
N LYS A 38 -0.85 3.82 -4.29
CA LYS A 38 -2.11 3.35 -3.69
C LYS A 38 -2.20 1.82 -3.74
N GLU A 39 -1.97 1.24 -4.92
CA GLU A 39 -2.04 -0.21 -5.12
C GLU A 39 -0.96 -0.95 -4.34
N THR A 40 0.24 -0.38 -4.20
CA THR A 40 1.28 -0.92 -3.32
C THR A 40 0.73 -1.05 -1.90
N LEU A 41 0.16 0.01 -1.33
CA LEU A 41 -0.41 -0.02 0.03
C LEU A 41 -1.54 -1.06 0.18
N GLU A 42 -2.40 -1.20 -0.82
CA GLU A 42 -3.47 -2.22 -0.81
C GLU A 42 -2.91 -3.65 -0.82
N ASN A 43 -1.83 -3.89 -1.58
CA ASN A 43 -1.13 -5.17 -1.56
C ASN A 43 -0.41 -5.41 -0.23
N LEU A 44 0.25 -4.40 0.36
CA LEU A 44 0.88 -4.51 1.69
C LEU A 44 -0.16 -4.84 2.77
N ALA A 45 -1.32 -4.18 2.75
CA ALA A 45 -2.42 -4.49 3.64
C ALA A 45 -2.91 -5.93 3.47
N SER A 46 -3.06 -6.39 2.22
CA SER A 46 -3.46 -7.76 1.92
C SER A 46 -2.43 -8.79 2.39
N THR A 47 -1.13 -8.48 2.30
CA THR A 47 -0.05 -9.30 2.88
C THR A 47 -0.23 -9.47 4.37
N LEU A 48 -0.38 -8.37 5.12
CA LEU A 48 -0.56 -8.40 6.57
C LEU A 48 -1.82 -9.18 6.96
N LEU A 49 -2.97 -8.91 6.34
CA LEU A 49 -4.20 -9.64 6.61
C LEU A 49 -4.04 -11.15 6.35
N SER A 50 -3.38 -11.51 5.25
CA SER A 50 -3.16 -12.91 4.87
C SER A 50 -2.29 -13.66 5.86
N LEU A 51 -1.23 -13.02 6.41
CA LEU A 51 -0.39 -13.62 7.46
C LEU A 51 -1.23 -14.05 8.68
N TYR A 52 -2.26 -13.27 9.02
CA TYR A 52 -3.18 -13.56 10.12
C TYR A 52 -4.44 -14.34 9.71
N GLY A 53 -4.49 -14.86 8.48
CA GLY A 53 -5.58 -15.68 7.97
C GLY A 53 -6.88 -14.92 7.72
N ILE A 54 -6.82 -13.61 7.49
CA ILE A 54 -7.97 -12.76 7.16
C ILE A 54 -8.00 -12.53 5.65
N LEU A 55 -9.17 -12.73 5.05
CA LEU A 55 -9.41 -12.50 3.62
C LEU A 55 -10.46 -11.42 3.43
N THR A 56 -10.15 -10.46 2.58
CA THR A 56 -11.09 -9.42 2.15
C THR A 56 -11.87 -9.88 0.93
N ALA A 57 -13.17 -10.13 1.09
CA ALA A 57 -14.06 -10.48 -0.01
C ALA A 57 -14.56 -9.23 -0.79
N SER A 58 -14.61 -8.08 -0.12
CA SER A 58 -15.06 -6.79 -0.68
C SER A 58 -14.50 -5.62 0.12
N GLY A 59 -14.36 -4.46 -0.51
CA GLY A 59 -13.83 -3.24 0.11
C GLY A 59 -12.31 -3.15 0.05
N SER A 60 -11.76 -2.06 0.60
CA SER A 60 -10.31 -1.85 0.65
C SER A 60 -9.68 -2.74 1.72
N PRO A 61 -8.62 -3.52 1.41
CA PRO A 61 -7.88 -4.26 2.44
C PRO A 61 -7.27 -3.33 3.50
N VAL A 62 -7.01 -2.07 3.15
CA VAL A 62 -6.46 -1.07 4.09
C VAL A 62 -7.46 -0.74 5.20
N ASP A 63 -8.75 -0.64 4.89
CA ASP A 63 -9.79 -0.37 5.89
C ASP A 63 -9.94 -1.56 6.86
N VAL A 64 -9.78 -2.78 6.35
CA VAL A 64 -9.90 -4.02 7.15
C VAL A 64 -8.72 -4.23 8.10
N LEU A 65 -7.57 -3.58 7.90
CA LEU A 65 -6.47 -3.65 8.87
C LEU A 65 -6.87 -3.18 10.27
N GLY A 66 -7.85 -2.27 10.40
CA GLY A 66 -8.37 -1.87 11.72
C GLY A 66 -8.96 -3.04 12.49
N TYR A 67 -9.68 -3.93 11.80
CA TYR A 67 -10.22 -5.16 12.39
C TYR A 67 -9.12 -6.09 12.88
N LEU A 68 -7.98 -6.17 12.18
CA LEU A 68 -6.84 -6.97 12.62
C LEU A 68 -6.29 -6.49 13.97
N ILE A 69 -6.19 -5.17 14.18
CA ILE A 69 -5.74 -4.57 15.45
C ILE A 69 -6.67 -4.96 16.61
N GLU A 70 -7.99 -4.99 16.37
CA GLU A 70 -8.99 -5.26 17.40
C GLU A 70 -9.15 -6.75 17.73
N THR A 71 -8.90 -7.64 16.75
CA THR A 71 -9.26 -9.07 16.86
C THR A 71 -8.09 -10.02 17.06
N ARG A 72 -6.85 -9.53 16.98
CA ARG A 72 -5.64 -10.33 17.14
C ARG A 72 -4.67 -9.68 18.12
N GLU A 73 -3.96 -10.52 18.87
CA GLU A 73 -2.79 -10.08 19.63
C GLU A 73 -1.62 -9.90 18.67
N ILE A 74 -1.41 -8.65 18.25
CA ILE A 74 -0.28 -8.23 17.41
C ILE A 74 0.61 -7.26 18.19
N ASP A 75 1.91 -7.31 17.93
CA ASP A 75 2.88 -6.46 18.61
C ASP A 75 2.72 -4.98 18.22
N GLN A 76 3.30 -4.09 19.02
CA GLN A 76 3.21 -2.64 18.82
C GLN A 76 3.87 -2.17 17.52
N THR A 77 4.89 -2.87 17.03
CA THR A 77 5.57 -2.55 15.78
C THR A 77 4.63 -2.79 14.60
N ILE A 78 3.95 -3.93 14.55
CA ILE A 78 2.97 -4.25 13.52
C ILE A 78 1.78 -3.27 13.58
N LYS A 79 1.30 -2.91 14.79
CA LYS A 79 0.25 -1.88 14.95
C LYS A 79 0.67 -0.52 14.39
N ALA A 80 1.92 -0.11 14.62
CA ALA A 80 2.45 1.12 14.08
C ALA A 80 2.50 1.09 12.55
N VAL A 81 2.99 -0.02 11.96
CA VAL A 81 3.01 -0.20 10.50
C VAL A 81 1.61 -0.14 9.90
N ILE A 82 0.64 -0.82 10.51
CA ILE A 82 -0.76 -0.76 10.07
C ILE A 82 -1.27 0.68 10.08
N SER A 83 -1.03 1.40 11.17
CA SER A 83 -1.50 2.79 11.32
C SER A 83 -0.88 3.70 10.25
N GLU A 84 0.43 3.59 10.02
CA GLU A 84 1.14 4.34 8.98
C GLU A 84 0.63 4.00 7.56
N ILE A 85 0.32 2.72 7.26
CA ILE A 85 -0.30 2.32 5.98
C ILE A 85 -1.65 3.01 5.81
N GLN A 86 -2.51 2.96 6.83
CA GLN A 86 -3.85 3.56 6.76
C GLN A 86 -3.80 5.09 6.64
N GLU A 87 -2.89 5.76 7.36
CA GLU A 87 -2.67 7.20 7.25
C GLU A 87 -2.19 7.59 5.86
N THR A 88 -1.17 6.91 5.34
CA THR A 88 -0.64 7.17 4.00
C THR A 88 -1.69 6.91 2.93
N TRP A 89 -2.49 5.86 3.06
CA TRP A 89 -3.56 5.58 2.10
C TRP A 89 -4.64 6.67 2.11
N ARG A 90 -4.98 7.23 3.28
CA ARG A 90 -5.90 8.37 3.41
C ARG A 90 -5.36 9.65 2.76
N GLU A 91 -4.03 9.85 2.77
CA GLU A 91 -3.38 10.96 2.06
C GLU A 91 -3.47 10.78 0.54
N ILE A 92 -3.33 9.54 0.05
CA ILE A 92 -3.29 9.21 -1.39
C ILE A 92 -4.67 9.18 -2.03
N ILE A 93 -5.66 8.59 -1.36
CA ILE A 93 -6.91 8.23 -2.02
C ILE A 93 -7.67 9.41 -2.65
N PRO A 94 -7.75 10.62 -2.04
CA PRO A 94 -8.44 11.74 -2.66
C PRO A 94 -7.79 12.15 -3.98
N VAL A 95 -6.45 12.05 -4.07
CA VAL A 95 -5.68 12.38 -5.26
C VAL A 95 -6.03 11.48 -6.43
N THR A 96 -6.32 10.20 -6.16
CA THR A 96 -6.75 9.25 -7.20
C THR A 96 -8.17 9.50 -7.72
N PHE A 97 -9.01 10.22 -6.96
CA PHE A 97 -10.39 10.56 -7.34
C PHE A 97 -10.52 11.93 -8.01
N MET A 98 -9.50 12.78 -7.96
CA MET A 98 -9.49 14.08 -8.64
C MET A 98 -9.35 13.88 -10.16
N ASN A 99 -10.47 13.56 -10.81
CA ASN A 99 -10.58 13.53 -12.25
C ASN A 99 -10.87 14.96 -12.75
N GLU A 100 -9.83 15.70 -13.15
CA GLU A 100 -9.94 17.12 -13.49
C GLU A 100 -10.80 17.41 -14.74
N SER A 101 -11.05 16.42 -15.61
CA SER A 101 -12.04 16.49 -16.70
C SER A 101 -12.11 15.14 -17.46
N PRO A 102 -13.29 14.67 -17.91
CA PRO A 102 -13.39 13.52 -18.83
C PRO A 102 -12.73 13.73 -20.19
N THR A 103 -12.30 14.96 -20.52
CA THR A 103 -11.63 15.32 -21.78
C THR A 103 -10.15 15.69 -21.63
N LYS A 104 -9.60 15.71 -20.40
CA LYS A 104 -8.17 15.90 -20.16
C LYS A 104 -7.59 14.61 -19.60
N ALA A 105 -6.40 14.23 -20.06
CA ALA A 105 -5.65 13.18 -19.39
C ALA A 105 -5.53 13.54 -17.90
N PRO A 106 -5.75 12.61 -16.96
CA PRO A 106 -5.61 12.89 -15.54
C PRO A 106 -4.15 13.25 -15.25
N SER A 107 -3.83 14.54 -15.29
CA SER A 107 -2.61 15.09 -14.74
C SER A 107 -2.95 15.53 -13.33
N VAL A 108 -2.37 14.91 -12.30
CA VAL A 108 -2.55 15.45 -10.95
C VAL A 108 -2.05 16.89 -10.95
N THR A 109 -2.78 17.78 -10.30
CA THR A 109 -2.27 19.07 -9.83
C THR A 109 -1.14 18.94 -8.79
N ALA A 110 -0.61 17.74 -8.56
CA ALA A 110 0.44 17.47 -7.59
C ALA A 110 1.79 17.83 -8.17
N ARG A 111 2.61 18.48 -7.35
CA ARG A 111 3.97 18.86 -7.69
C ARG A 111 4.89 17.69 -7.39
N GLN A 112 6.00 17.58 -8.11
CA GLN A 112 7.06 16.60 -7.80
C GLN A 112 7.46 16.62 -6.32
N ALA A 113 7.49 17.82 -5.71
CA ALA A 113 7.83 18.02 -4.30
C ALA A 113 6.84 17.35 -3.32
N GLU A 114 5.62 17.05 -3.76
CA GLU A 114 4.56 16.42 -2.95
C GLU A 114 4.54 14.89 -3.18
N VAL A 115 4.84 14.44 -4.41
CA VAL A 115 4.81 13.01 -4.76
C VAL A 115 6.08 12.27 -4.34
N LYS A 116 7.25 12.93 -4.35
CA LYS A 116 8.49 12.29 -3.92
C LYS A 116 8.47 11.82 -2.45
N PRO A 117 8.09 12.66 -1.47
CA PRO A 117 8.00 12.22 -0.07
C PRO A 117 7.01 11.07 0.11
N LEU A 118 5.94 11.06 -0.69
CA LEU A 118 4.96 9.99 -0.67
C LEU A 118 5.55 8.66 -1.15
N LEU A 119 6.26 8.65 -2.28
CA LEU A 119 6.93 7.46 -2.80
C LEU A 119 7.96 6.92 -1.80
N GLU A 120 8.73 7.81 -1.15
CA GLU A 120 9.69 7.44 -0.10
C GLU A 120 8.98 6.80 1.12
N LYS A 121 7.84 7.37 1.55
CA LYS A 121 7.02 6.82 2.65
C LYS A 121 6.48 5.43 2.31
N VAL A 122 5.95 5.24 1.10
CA VAL A 122 5.45 3.93 0.63
C VAL A 122 6.58 2.91 0.50
N THR A 123 7.77 3.32 0.05
CA THR A 123 8.96 2.47 -0.01
C THR A 123 9.37 1.99 1.40
N SER A 124 9.40 2.90 2.37
CA SER A 124 9.70 2.53 3.76
C SER A 124 8.66 1.55 4.34
N LEU A 125 7.37 1.75 4.04
CA LEU A 125 6.31 0.82 4.45
C LEU A 125 6.43 -0.55 3.81
N PHE A 126 6.87 -0.62 2.55
CA PHE A 126 7.16 -1.88 1.89
C PHE A 126 8.26 -2.66 2.63
N ASP A 127 9.37 -1.99 2.96
CA ASP A 127 10.49 -2.63 3.67
C ASP A 127 10.06 -3.14 5.05
N LYS A 128 9.35 -2.33 5.84
CA LYS A 128 8.80 -2.73 7.14
C LYS A 128 7.86 -3.94 7.03
N THR A 129 7.00 -3.96 6.01
CA THR A 129 6.05 -5.07 5.78
C THR A 129 6.78 -6.35 5.38
N ARG A 130 7.86 -6.22 4.58
CA ARG A 130 8.72 -7.34 4.21
C ARG A 130 9.43 -7.92 5.43
N GLU A 131 9.95 -7.09 6.34
CA GLU A 131 10.55 -7.56 7.60
C GLU A 131 9.55 -8.34 8.45
N ILE A 132 8.29 -7.86 8.56
CA ILE A 132 7.22 -8.59 9.24
C ILE A 132 6.96 -9.94 8.55
N PHE A 133 6.85 -9.96 7.23
CA PHE A 133 6.65 -11.20 6.46
C PHE A 133 7.80 -12.19 6.72
N ASP A 134 9.06 -11.76 6.61
CA ASP A 134 10.23 -12.61 6.83
C ASP A 134 10.24 -13.15 8.28
N GLY A 135 9.84 -12.34 9.26
CA GLY A 135 9.71 -12.74 10.67
C GLY A 135 8.68 -13.87 10.92
N PHE A 136 7.67 -14.01 10.08
CA PHE A 136 6.68 -15.11 10.16
C PHE A 136 7.18 -16.44 9.60
N HIS A 137 8.30 -16.45 8.87
CA HIS A 137 8.84 -17.63 8.18
C HIS A 137 10.19 -18.10 8.76
N ASN A 138 10.67 -17.45 9.82
CA ASN A 138 11.80 -17.85 10.64
C ASN A 138 11.35 -18.74 11.80
#